data_AF-A0A973IIJ2-F1
#
_entry.id   AF-A0A973IIJ2-F1
#
_cell.length_a   1.000
_cell.length_b   1.000
_cell.length_c   1.000
_cell.angle_alpha   90.00
_cell.angle_beta   90.00
_cell.angle_gamma   90.00
#
_symmetry.space_group_name_H-M   'P 1'
#
loop_
_entity.id
_entity.type
_entity.pdbx_description
1 polymer ?
#
loop_
_entity_poly.entity_id
_entity_poly.type
_entity_poly.pdbx_seq_one_letter_code
_entity_poly.pdbx_strand_id
1 'polypeptide(L)'
;MKVSRLPIWLIVLGSVLLTLFFGWMLLQALFNDREDFSRDLDFQSREQGITINASRAGLERRVQLLATTLVANPVVRGLMAQASDPVSPERLQAIRTRLRENLAPYWRALEAGSALELNLFLPGDSDANPFLSLQSNGAPRTSGGSDYLLRRSLETRGAVYGIEFDGSRATTAGIAPIFGPEDEKSDTLVGLLEVELAVVPDVDRLSDQLESGVAILSRQDGVGEGSGSWRVTDSSQKLIDDWVSRRQVPVVHDRTNWSVVQGNDGRGYLLTLIPLSRAGDDRSRAVAAVVVWKDITAQLERRDALIVSTWLRWGVAWLNAEA
;
A
#
# COMPACT_ATOMS: atom_id res chain seq x y z
N MET A 1 3.97 6.61 -82.45
CA MET A 1 3.29 7.58 -81.55
C MET A 1 3.48 7.13 -80.10
N LYS A 2 4.55 7.58 -79.43
CA LYS A 2 4.74 7.41 -77.98
C LYS A 2 4.16 8.63 -77.29
N VAL A 3 2.84 8.66 -77.14
CA VAL A 3 2.14 9.73 -76.42
C VAL A 3 2.32 9.47 -74.92
N SER A 4 3.23 10.26 -74.33
CA SER A 4 3.29 10.71 -72.94
C SER A 4 2.57 9.86 -71.86
N ARG A 5 3.23 8.82 -71.34
CA ARG A 5 2.83 8.15 -70.07
C ARG A 5 3.39 8.87 -68.83
N LEU A 6 4.39 9.73 -69.01
CA LEU A 6 5.03 10.53 -67.97
C LEU A 6 4.04 11.34 -67.09
N PRO A 7 3.01 12.01 -67.64
CA PRO A 7 2.07 12.79 -66.84
C PRO A 7 1.25 11.92 -65.89
N ILE A 8 0.79 10.75 -66.37
CA ILE A 8 -0.02 9.82 -65.58
C ILE A 8 0.80 9.23 -64.43
N TRP A 9 2.06 8.85 -64.68
CA TRP A 9 2.94 8.34 -63.63
C TRP A 9 3.27 9.40 -62.58
N LEU A 10 3.40 10.67 -62.97
CA LEU A 10 3.61 11.77 -62.03
C LEU A 10 2.38 12.03 -61.15
N ILE A 11 1.17 11.95 -61.72
CA ILE A 11 -0.08 12.08 -60.96
C ILE A 11 -0.24 10.93 -59.97
N VAL A 12 -0.02 9.69 -60.40
CA VAL A 12 -0.08 8.51 -59.52
C VAL A 12 0.98 8.60 -58.41
N LEU A 13 2.21 9.00 -58.75
CA LEU A 13 3.26 9.19 -57.76
C LEU A 13 2.91 10.30 -56.75
N GLY A 14 2.32 11.41 -57.22
CA GLY A 14 1.84 12.51 -56.38
C GLY A 14 0.76 12.07 -55.40
N SER A 15 -0.27 11.35 -55.86
CA SER A 15 -1.35 10.81 -55.00
C SER A 15 -0.82 9.79 -53.98
N VAL A 16 0.11 8.92 -54.37
CA VAL A 16 0.76 7.99 -53.44
C VAL A 16 1.55 8.75 -52.36
N LEU A 17 2.37 9.73 -52.74
CA LEU A 17 3.14 10.55 -51.80
C LEU A 17 2.23 11.34 -50.85
N LEU A 18 1.14 11.90 -51.37
CA LEU A 18 0.15 12.64 -50.60
C LEU A 18 -0.55 11.74 -49.57
N THR A 19 -0.98 10.56 -49.99
CA THR A 19 -1.59 9.56 -49.11
C THR A 19 -0.64 9.12 -48.00
N LEU A 20 0.63 8.87 -48.34
CA LEU A 20 1.66 8.52 -47.36
C LEU A 20 1.90 9.65 -46.35
N PHE A 21 1.95 10.90 -46.82
CA PHE A 21 2.14 12.07 -45.96
C PHE A 21 0.98 12.24 -44.95
N PHE A 22 -0.26 12.17 -45.42
CA PHE A 22 -1.43 12.27 -44.53
C PHE A 22 -1.56 11.07 -43.59
N GLY A 23 -1.25 9.86 -44.07
CA GLY A 23 -1.15 8.67 -43.24
C GLY A 23 -0.12 8.83 -42.12
N TRP A 24 1.07 9.37 -42.44
CA TRP A 24 2.10 9.66 -41.45
C TRP A 24 1.64 10.71 -40.42
N MET A 25 1.04 11.81 -40.85
CA MET A 25 0.52 12.86 -39.96
C MET A 25 -0.57 12.35 -39.01
N LEU A 26 -1.47 11.48 -39.51
CA LEU A 26 -2.48 10.82 -38.70
C LEU A 26 -1.85 9.91 -37.64
N LEU A 27 -0.89 9.06 -38.05
CA LEU A 27 -0.18 8.18 -37.12
C LEU A 27 0.55 8.97 -36.03
N GLN A 28 1.22 10.06 -36.41
CA GLN A 28 1.91 10.94 -35.47
C GLN A 28 0.93 11.59 -34.47
N ALA A 29 -0.23 12.07 -34.95
CA ALA A 29 -1.24 12.66 -34.09
C ALA A 29 -1.81 11.64 -33.08
N LEU A 30 -2.15 10.44 -33.54
CA LEU A 30 -2.65 9.37 -32.66
C LEU A 30 -1.59 8.89 -31.66
N PHE A 31 -0.31 8.90 -32.05
CA PHE A 31 0.79 8.57 -31.16
C PHE A 31 0.95 9.63 -30.06
N ASN A 32 0.97 10.92 -30.42
CA ASN A 32 1.05 12.02 -29.47
C ASN A 32 -0.13 12.01 -28.48
N ASP A 33 -1.37 11.82 -28.97
CA ASP A 33 -2.56 11.75 -28.12
C ASP A 33 -2.47 10.59 -27.10
N ARG A 34 -1.88 9.46 -27.50
CA ARG A 34 -1.65 8.31 -26.62
C ARG A 34 -0.60 8.61 -25.54
N GLU A 35 0.50 9.27 -25.91
CA GLU A 35 1.54 9.65 -24.96
C GLU A 35 1.03 10.66 -23.93
N ASP A 36 0.28 11.68 -24.37
CA ASP A 36 -0.27 12.69 -23.47
C ASP A 36 -1.30 12.08 -22.51
N PHE A 37 -2.16 11.18 -23.00
CA PHE A 37 -3.08 10.42 -22.13
C PHE A 37 -2.32 9.55 -21.12
N SER A 38 -1.27 8.85 -21.54
CA SER A 38 -0.45 8.05 -20.64
C SER A 38 0.26 8.90 -19.60
N ARG A 39 0.70 10.12 -19.95
CA ARG A 39 1.32 11.07 -19.03
C ARG A 39 0.33 11.57 -17.97
N ASP A 40 -0.91 11.83 -18.37
CA ASP A 40 -1.98 12.24 -17.46
C ASP A 40 -2.30 11.14 -16.43
N LEU A 41 -2.44 9.89 -16.89
CA LEU A 41 -2.64 8.75 -15.97
C LEU A 41 -1.46 8.55 -15.03
N ASP A 42 -0.23 8.71 -15.51
CA ASP A 42 0.97 8.61 -14.69
C ASP A 42 1.03 9.73 -13.63
N PHE A 43 0.58 10.94 -13.98
CA PHE A 43 0.45 12.05 -13.04
C PHE A 43 -0.60 11.75 -11.96
N GLN A 44 -1.82 11.33 -12.34
CA GLN A 44 -2.88 10.96 -11.40
C GLN A 44 -2.42 9.83 -10.44
N SER A 45 -1.73 8.83 -10.96
CA SER A 45 -1.18 7.72 -10.17
C SER A 45 -0.13 8.20 -9.15
N ARG A 46 0.76 9.13 -9.55
CA ARG A 46 1.75 9.72 -8.65
C ARG A 46 1.10 10.52 -7.53
N GLU A 47 0.07 11.31 -7.82
CA GLU A 47 -0.67 12.08 -6.80
C GLU A 47 -1.34 11.17 -5.77
N GLN A 48 -1.96 10.08 -6.22
CA GLN A 48 -2.51 9.04 -5.33
C GLN A 48 -1.40 8.44 -4.45
N GLY A 49 -0.26 8.09 -5.05
CA GLY A 49 0.89 7.55 -4.33
C GLY A 49 1.45 8.50 -3.26
N ILE A 50 1.54 9.80 -3.54
CA ILE A 50 1.97 10.82 -2.57
C ILE A 50 1.03 10.85 -1.37
N THR A 51 -0.28 10.86 -1.60
CA THR A 51 -1.28 10.95 -0.53
C THR A 51 -1.25 9.72 0.37
N ILE A 52 -1.15 8.52 -0.21
CA ILE A 52 -1.00 7.27 0.55
C ILE A 52 0.28 7.26 1.37
N ASN A 53 1.42 7.63 0.78
CA ASN A 53 2.69 7.67 1.49
C ASN A 53 2.70 8.70 2.63
N ALA A 54 2.05 9.84 2.45
CA ALA A 54 1.88 10.84 3.50
C ALA A 54 1.02 10.30 4.66
N SER A 55 -0.10 9.63 4.34
CA SER A 55 -0.97 8.98 5.34
C SER A 55 -0.20 7.93 6.15
N ARG A 56 0.58 7.09 5.47
CA ARG A 56 1.45 6.08 6.10
C ARG A 56 2.54 6.68 6.99
N ALA A 57 3.25 7.70 6.51
CA ALA A 57 4.25 8.39 7.33
C ALA A 57 3.62 9.06 8.57
N GLY A 58 2.35 9.47 8.49
CA GLY A 58 1.58 9.91 9.65
C GLY A 58 1.30 8.78 10.64
N LEU A 59 0.90 7.61 10.13
CA LEU A 59 0.61 6.42 10.91
C LEU A 59 1.86 5.87 11.64
N GLU A 60 2.98 5.79 10.94
CA GLU A 60 4.29 5.37 11.48
C GLU A 60 4.72 6.25 12.68
N ARG A 61 4.59 7.57 12.55
CA ARG A 61 4.84 8.49 13.67
C ARG A 61 3.86 8.29 14.82
N ARG A 62 2.59 8.01 14.51
CA ARG A 62 1.54 7.79 15.51
C ARG A 62 1.83 6.54 16.34
N VAL A 63 2.20 5.41 15.73
CA VAL A 63 2.51 4.18 16.48
C VAL A 63 3.72 4.37 17.38
N GLN A 64 4.77 5.04 16.90
CA GLN A 64 5.95 5.35 17.71
C GLN A 64 5.58 6.21 18.93
N LEU A 65 4.76 7.24 18.73
CA LEU A 65 4.29 8.11 19.83
C LEU A 65 3.43 7.35 20.84
N LEU A 66 2.50 6.50 20.36
CA LEU A 66 1.65 5.69 21.22
C LEU A 66 2.48 4.73 22.07
N ALA A 67 3.41 3.99 21.45
CA ALA A 67 4.30 3.08 22.15
C ALA A 67 5.14 3.82 23.21
N THR A 68 5.77 4.93 22.83
CA THR A 68 6.59 5.77 23.74
C THR A 68 5.78 6.30 24.92
N THR A 69 4.52 6.69 24.67
CA THR A 69 3.64 7.22 25.73
C THR A 69 3.23 6.12 26.71
N LEU A 70 2.95 4.91 26.23
CA LEU A 70 2.52 3.80 27.07
C LEU A 70 3.67 3.26 27.93
N VAL A 71 4.90 3.19 27.41
CA VAL A 71 6.06 2.76 28.21
C VAL A 71 6.42 3.75 29.31
N ALA A 72 6.01 5.02 29.20
CA ALA A 72 6.22 6.01 30.25
C ALA A 72 5.31 5.80 31.48
N ASN A 73 4.30 4.93 31.40
CA ASN A 73 3.41 4.64 32.52
C ASN A 73 4.18 3.96 33.68
N PRO A 74 4.26 4.58 34.88
CA PRO A 74 5.06 4.07 35.98
C PRO A 74 4.55 2.72 36.51
N VAL A 75 3.25 2.44 36.41
CA VAL A 75 2.68 1.15 36.83
C VAL A 75 3.14 0.04 35.88
N VAL A 76 3.14 0.29 34.57
CA VAL A 76 3.63 -0.66 33.57
C VAL A 76 5.13 -0.93 33.80
N ARG A 77 5.94 0.13 33.96
CA ARG A 77 7.38 0.01 34.26
C ARG A 77 7.65 -0.81 35.52
N GLY A 78 6.92 -0.53 36.61
CA GLY A 78 7.10 -1.23 37.87
C GLY A 78 6.65 -2.70 37.84
N LEU A 79 5.61 -3.03 37.08
CA LEU A 79 5.17 -4.41 36.89
C LEU A 79 6.10 -5.19 35.96
N MET A 80 6.62 -4.56 34.90
CA MET A 80 7.60 -5.17 34.00
C MET A 80 8.93 -5.42 34.69
N ALA A 81 9.41 -4.48 35.52
CA ALA A 81 10.61 -4.71 36.34
C ALA A 81 10.46 -5.90 37.31
N GLN A 82 9.27 -6.09 37.89
CA GLN A 82 8.99 -7.26 38.72
C GLN A 82 8.91 -8.57 37.92
N ALA A 83 8.55 -8.50 36.63
CA ALA A 83 8.46 -9.67 35.75
C ALA A 83 9.82 -10.04 35.13
N SER A 84 10.73 -9.08 34.98
CA SER A 84 12.09 -9.34 34.47
C SER A 84 12.99 -10.08 35.48
N ASP A 85 12.64 -10.03 36.76
CA ASP A 85 13.35 -10.77 37.81
C ASP A 85 12.86 -12.23 37.90
N PRO A 86 13.72 -13.19 38.31
CA PRO A 86 13.31 -14.57 38.54
C PRO A 86 12.19 -14.66 39.60
N VAL A 87 10.97 -14.94 39.15
CA VAL A 87 9.77 -15.08 39.99
C VAL A 87 9.04 -16.40 39.70
N SER A 88 8.23 -16.87 40.64
CA SER A 88 7.47 -18.10 40.46
C SER A 88 6.41 -17.95 39.34
N PRO A 89 6.01 -19.04 38.66
CA PRO A 89 5.00 -18.99 37.61
C PRO A 89 3.67 -18.36 38.04
N GLU A 90 3.24 -18.60 39.29
CA GLU A 90 2.00 -18.02 39.85
C GLU A 90 2.12 -16.50 39.98
N ARG A 91 3.31 -16.02 40.37
CA ARG A 91 3.59 -14.59 40.49
C ARG A 91 3.66 -13.92 39.11
N LEU A 92 4.27 -14.57 38.11
CA LEU A 92 4.22 -14.09 36.72
C LEU A 92 2.80 -13.96 36.20
N GLN A 93 1.95 -14.95 36.48
CA GLN A 93 0.54 -14.91 36.08
C GLN A 93 -0.21 -13.78 36.78
N ALA A 94 0.04 -13.53 38.07
CA ALA A 94 -0.54 -12.41 38.79
C ALA A 94 -0.09 -11.05 38.21
N ILE A 95 1.19 -10.91 37.83
CA ILE A 95 1.71 -9.71 37.17
C ILE A 95 1.03 -9.51 35.82
N ARG A 96 0.92 -10.56 35.00
CA ARG A 96 0.23 -10.53 33.71
C ARG A 96 -1.23 -10.07 33.83
N THR A 97 -1.95 -10.56 34.85
CA THR A 97 -3.33 -10.11 35.12
C THR A 97 -3.39 -8.62 35.47
N ARG A 98 -2.52 -8.14 36.36
CA ARG A 98 -2.46 -6.72 36.73
C ARG A 98 -2.09 -5.81 35.56
N LEU A 99 -1.14 -6.24 34.72
CA LEU A 99 -0.79 -5.52 33.49
C LEU A 99 -1.98 -5.42 32.55
N ARG A 100 -2.71 -6.52 32.34
CA ARG A 100 -3.93 -6.52 31.51
C ARG A 100 -4.99 -5.56 32.05
N GLU A 101 -5.25 -5.58 33.36
CA GLU A 101 -6.20 -4.66 33.99
C GLU A 101 -5.78 -3.20 33.84
N ASN A 102 -4.49 -2.90 34.01
CA ASN A 102 -3.96 -1.54 33.87
C ASN A 102 -3.98 -1.05 32.41
N LEU A 103 -3.72 -1.94 31.45
CA LEU A 103 -3.68 -1.63 30.02
C LEU A 103 -5.08 -1.59 29.37
N ALA A 104 -6.08 -2.24 29.96
CA ALA A 104 -7.43 -2.33 29.43
C ALA A 104 -8.09 -0.99 28.98
N PRO A 105 -7.99 0.14 29.72
CA PRO A 105 -8.54 1.41 29.23
C PRO A 105 -7.79 1.95 28.01
N TYR A 106 -6.46 1.83 27.98
CA TYR A 106 -5.65 2.25 26.83
C TYR A 106 -5.92 1.38 25.62
N TRP A 107 -5.99 0.06 25.83
CA TRP A 107 -6.34 -0.91 24.80
C TRP A 107 -7.69 -0.60 24.15
N ARG A 108 -8.74 -0.34 24.93
CA ARG A 108 -10.06 0.03 24.39
C ARG A 108 -10.01 1.30 23.53
N ALA A 109 -9.22 2.29 23.93
CA ALA A 109 -9.04 3.51 23.15
C ALA A 109 -8.24 3.28 21.86
N LEU A 110 -7.22 2.41 21.93
CA LEU A 110 -6.43 1.98 20.77
C LEU A 110 -7.28 1.18 19.78
N GLU A 111 -8.02 0.18 20.26
CA GLU A 111 -8.91 -0.67 19.47
C GLU A 111 -9.99 0.16 18.76
N ALA A 112 -10.60 1.13 19.46
CA ALA A 112 -11.53 2.09 18.85
C ALA A 112 -10.86 2.98 17.79
N GLY A 113 -9.54 3.15 17.86
CA GLY A 113 -8.71 3.87 16.89
C GLY A 113 -8.07 2.97 15.83
N SER A 114 -8.61 1.77 15.62
CA SER A 114 -8.17 0.75 14.64
C SER A 114 -6.84 0.06 14.97
N ALA A 115 -6.46 0.00 16.24
CA ALA A 115 -5.35 -0.85 16.66
C ALA A 115 -5.72 -2.32 16.61
N LEU A 116 -4.75 -3.12 16.16
CA LEU A 116 -4.91 -4.56 15.99
C LEU A 116 -4.34 -5.30 17.19
N GLU A 117 -3.17 -4.88 17.68
CA GLU A 117 -2.45 -5.56 18.76
C GLU A 117 -1.70 -4.57 19.67
N LEU A 118 -1.59 -4.95 20.95
CA LEU A 118 -0.71 -4.34 21.94
C LEU A 118 0.03 -5.47 22.66
N ASN A 119 1.34 -5.55 22.45
CA ASN A 119 2.18 -6.61 22.97
C ASN A 119 3.20 -6.06 23.98
N LEU A 120 3.48 -6.84 25.02
CA LEU A 120 4.59 -6.64 25.95
C LEU A 120 5.53 -7.83 25.87
N PHE A 121 6.83 -7.54 25.83
CA PHE A 121 7.88 -8.53 25.72
C PHE A 121 8.83 -8.40 26.91
N LEU A 122 9.19 -9.54 27.50
CA LEU A 122 10.34 -9.63 28.40
C LEU A 122 11.65 -9.77 27.60
N PRO A 123 12.81 -9.47 28.20
CA PRO A 123 14.09 -9.74 27.56
C PRO A 123 14.21 -11.22 27.16
N GLY A 124 14.37 -11.48 25.86
CA GLY A 124 14.48 -12.83 25.30
C GLY A 124 13.18 -13.42 24.76
N ASP A 125 12.04 -12.75 24.94
CA ASP A 125 10.81 -13.09 24.20
C ASP A 125 10.98 -12.81 22.70
N SER A 126 10.10 -13.39 21.89
CA SER A 126 9.99 -13.14 20.45
C SER A 126 8.59 -12.69 20.09
N ASP A 127 8.41 -12.16 18.89
CA ASP A 127 7.10 -11.71 18.40
C ASP A 127 6.05 -12.83 18.43
N ALA A 128 6.49 -14.08 18.23
CA ALA A 128 5.62 -15.26 18.30
C ALA A 128 5.09 -15.55 19.72
N ASN A 129 5.78 -15.09 20.77
CA ASN A 129 5.48 -15.45 22.15
C ASN A 129 5.66 -14.23 23.09
N PRO A 130 4.80 -13.20 22.97
CA PRO A 130 4.84 -12.06 23.88
C PRO A 130 4.46 -12.49 25.31
N PHE A 131 5.08 -11.86 26.31
CA PHE A 131 4.70 -12.02 27.71
C PHE A 131 3.23 -11.68 27.98
N LEU A 132 2.72 -10.62 27.35
CA LEU A 132 1.31 -10.23 27.35
C LEU A 132 0.94 -9.74 25.95
N SER A 133 -0.19 -10.21 25.42
CA SER A 133 -0.79 -9.70 24.20
C SER A 133 -2.26 -9.32 24.46
N LEU A 134 -2.66 -8.16 23.95
CA LEU A 134 -4.05 -7.74 23.79
C LEU A 134 -4.31 -7.59 22.30
N GLN A 135 -5.33 -8.27 21.78
CA GLN A 135 -5.64 -8.31 20.35
C GLN A 135 -7.09 -7.93 20.12
N SER A 136 -7.36 -7.28 18.98
CA SER A 136 -8.72 -6.95 18.55
C SER A 136 -9.51 -8.23 18.28
N ASN A 137 -10.80 -8.21 18.62
CA ASN A 137 -11.68 -9.33 18.31
C ASN A 137 -11.70 -9.58 16.79
N GLY A 138 -11.43 -10.82 16.38
CA GLY A 138 -11.42 -11.21 14.96
C GLY A 138 -10.07 -11.09 14.24
N ALA A 139 -9.02 -10.58 14.89
CA ALA A 139 -7.66 -10.69 14.37
C ALA A 139 -7.24 -12.19 14.32
N PRO A 140 -6.76 -12.70 13.17
CA PRO A 140 -6.12 -14.02 13.12
C PRO A 140 -4.96 -14.05 14.10
N ARG A 141 -4.75 -15.19 14.78
CA ARG A 141 -3.55 -15.37 15.61
C ARG A 141 -2.30 -15.19 14.75
N THR A 142 -1.49 -14.20 15.10
CA THR A 142 -0.20 -13.95 14.48
C THR A 142 0.69 -15.17 14.63
N SER A 143 1.34 -15.55 13.54
CA SER A 143 2.31 -16.63 13.52
C SER A 143 3.71 -16.03 13.57
N GLY A 144 4.05 -15.26 14.61
CA GLY A 144 5.36 -14.65 14.79
C GLY A 144 5.88 -13.87 13.58
N GLY A 145 5.70 -12.56 13.59
CA GLY A 145 6.32 -11.65 12.64
C GLY A 145 7.85 -11.65 12.72
N SER A 146 8.44 -10.78 11.91
CA SER A 146 9.90 -10.62 11.92
C SER A 146 10.32 -9.89 13.19
N ASP A 147 11.13 -10.52 14.05
CA ASP A 147 11.76 -9.90 15.22
C ASP A 147 12.72 -8.72 14.89
N TYR A 148 12.67 -8.16 13.67
CA TYR A 148 13.56 -7.11 13.22
C TYR A 148 13.37 -5.83 14.03
N LEU A 149 12.13 -5.34 14.16
CA LEU A 149 11.88 -4.11 14.93
C LEU A 149 12.14 -4.34 16.42
N LEU A 150 11.76 -5.49 16.98
CA LEU A 150 12.07 -5.87 18.36
C LEU A 150 13.58 -5.80 18.61
N ARG A 151 14.37 -6.50 17.78
CA ARG A 151 15.84 -6.50 17.86
C ARG A 151 16.43 -5.12 17.66
N ARG A 152 15.91 -4.34 16.72
CA ARG A 152 16.38 -2.98 16.45
C ARG A 152 16.13 -2.07 17.65
N SER A 153 14.98 -2.19 18.30
CA SER A 153 14.67 -1.44 19.54
C SER A 153 15.61 -1.83 20.67
N LEU A 154 15.88 -3.14 20.85
CA LEU A 154 16.86 -3.64 21.82
C LEU A 154 18.27 -3.08 21.57
N GLU A 155 18.74 -3.15 20.33
CA GLU A 155 20.08 -2.70 19.93
C GLU A 155 20.26 -1.19 20.09
N THR A 156 19.26 -0.40 19.68
CA THR A 156 19.34 1.07 19.71
C THR A 156 18.92 1.65 21.04
N ARG A 157 18.28 0.85 21.92
CA ARG A 157 17.61 1.30 23.15
C ARG A 157 16.66 2.47 22.89
N GLY A 158 16.03 2.46 21.72
CA GLY A 158 15.19 3.54 21.23
C GLY A 158 13.87 3.04 20.68
N ALA A 159 12.91 3.95 20.59
CA ALA A 159 11.64 3.66 19.93
C ALA A 159 11.84 3.58 18.41
N VAL A 160 11.37 2.50 17.81
CA VAL A 160 11.46 2.22 16.38
C VAL A 160 10.06 1.96 15.82
N TYR A 161 9.91 2.04 14.51
CA TYR A 161 8.65 1.78 13.83
C TYR A 161 8.90 1.25 12.42
N GLY A 162 7.87 0.65 11.82
CA GLY A 162 7.91 0.21 10.44
C GLY A 162 6.76 -0.72 10.09
N ILE A 163 6.84 -1.32 8.90
CA ILE A 163 5.88 -2.33 8.47
C ILE A 163 6.34 -3.70 8.95
N GLU A 164 5.46 -4.39 9.65
CA GLU A 164 5.62 -5.80 9.96
C GLU A 164 4.71 -6.65 9.09
N PHE A 165 5.03 -7.94 9.03
CA PHE A 165 4.26 -8.90 8.26
C PHE A 165 4.35 -10.24 8.99
N ASP A 166 3.23 -10.92 9.18
CA ASP A 166 3.16 -12.19 9.91
C ASP A 166 3.08 -13.42 8.99
N GLY A 167 3.30 -13.22 7.68
CA GLY A 167 3.12 -14.23 6.63
C GLY A 167 1.75 -14.17 5.94
N SER A 168 0.79 -13.44 6.51
CA SER A 168 -0.59 -13.34 5.98
C SER A 168 -1.17 -11.94 5.99
N ARG A 169 -0.69 -11.07 6.89
CA ARG A 169 -1.16 -9.72 7.12
C ARG A 169 0.04 -8.83 7.39
N ALA A 170 0.03 -7.65 6.76
CA ALA A 170 0.96 -6.59 7.10
C ALA A 170 0.31 -5.62 8.08
N THR A 171 1.12 -5.05 8.97
CA THR A 171 0.72 -4.06 9.96
C THR A 171 1.77 -2.95 10.05
N THR A 172 1.39 -1.79 10.58
CA THR A 172 2.34 -0.75 10.96
C THR A 172 2.58 -0.87 12.46
N ALA A 173 3.80 -1.23 12.84
CA ALA A 173 4.19 -1.46 14.22
C ALA A 173 5.06 -0.31 14.74
N GLY A 174 4.87 0.02 16.02
CA GLY A 174 5.74 0.90 16.78
C GLY A 174 6.19 0.19 18.05
N ILE A 175 7.50 0.09 18.26
CA ILE A 175 8.11 -0.63 19.39
C ILE A 175 8.94 0.34 20.21
N ALA A 176 8.74 0.33 21.53
CA ALA A 176 9.48 1.16 22.46
C ALA A 176 10.04 0.34 23.63
N PRO A 177 11.27 0.64 24.08
CA PRO A 177 11.86 -0.02 25.24
C PRO A 177 11.23 0.45 26.54
N ILE A 178 11.08 -0.48 27.48
CA ILE A 178 10.62 -0.23 28.84
C ILE A 178 11.83 -0.26 29.76
N PHE A 179 12.11 0.85 30.43
CA PHE A 179 13.17 0.94 31.43
C PHE A 179 12.61 0.80 32.86
N GLY A 180 13.39 0.17 33.75
CA GLY A 180 13.03 -0.02 35.15
C GLY A 180 12.78 1.30 35.90
N PRO A 181 12.07 1.27 37.04
CA PRO A 181 11.62 2.48 37.74
C PRO A 181 12.69 3.23 38.58
N GLU A 182 13.94 2.78 38.69
CA GLU A 182 14.96 3.47 39.50
C GLU A 182 15.82 4.43 38.66
N ASP A 183 15.97 5.68 39.13
CA ASP A 183 16.67 6.87 38.59
C ASP A 183 16.49 7.25 37.10
N GLU A 184 16.44 8.56 36.83
CA GLU A 184 16.54 9.18 35.48
C GLU A 184 17.75 8.70 34.65
N LYS A 185 18.65 7.92 35.27
CA LYS A 185 19.86 7.33 34.71
C LYS A 185 19.88 5.80 34.68
N SER A 186 18.93 5.06 35.26
CA SER A 186 18.99 3.59 35.08
C SER A 186 18.49 3.21 33.70
N ASP A 187 19.47 2.81 32.89
CA ASP A 187 19.34 2.25 31.54
C ASP A 187 19.00 0.75 31.61
N THR A 188 18.40 0.30 32.72
CA THR A 188 18.02 -1.10 32.92
C THR A 188 16.78 -1.39 32.10
N LEU A 189 17.00 -2.02 30.96
CA LEU A 189 15.93 -2.50 30.09
C LEU A 189 15.20 -3.68 30.75
N VAL A 190 13.91 -3.52 31.03
CA VAL A 190 13.04 -4.54 31.66
C VAL A 190 12.03 -5.16 30.70
N GLY A 191 11.96 -4.66 29.47
CA GLY A 191 11.10 -5.21 28.42
C GLY A 191 10.92 -4.28 27.23
N LEU A 192 10.03 -4.67 26.33
CA LEU A 192 9.57 -3.86 25.19
C LEU A 192 8.05 -3.79 25.18
N LEU A 193 7.51 -2.74 24.58
CA LEU A 193 6.09 -2.59 24.27
C LEU A 193 5.94 -2.32 22.78
N GLU A 194 4.98 -2.98 22.17
CA GLU A 194 4.63 -2.83 20.77
C GLU A 194 3.17 -2.45 20.61
N VAL A 195 2.91 -1.54 19.68
CA VAL A 195 1.57 -1.18 19.22
C VAL A 195 1.49 -1.43 17.72
N GLU A 196 0.52 -2.22 17.29
CA GLU A 196 0.25 -2.49 15.88
C GLU A 196 -1.06 -1.86 15.41
N LEU A 197 -1.00 -1.16 14.28
CA LEU A 197 -2.16 -0.65 13.54
C LEU A 197 -2.21 -1.31 12.15
N ALA A 198 -3.37 -1.28 11.49
CA ALA A 198 -3.47 -1.65 10.08
C ALA A 198 -2.53 -0.81 9.19
N VAL A 199 -2.05 -1.32 8.05
CA VAL A 199 -1.05 -0.63 7.20
C VAL A 199 -1.48 0.72 6.63
N VAL A 200 -2.78 0.97 6.55
CA VAL A 200 -3.36 2.27 6.29
C VAL A 200 -4.42 2.56 7.35
N PRO A 201 -4.59 3.84 7.73
CA PRO A 201 -5.71 4.21 8.57
C PRO A 201 -7.00 4.02 7.79
N ASP A 202 -8.01 3.42 8.45
CA ASP A 202 -9.42 3.35 8.02
C ASP A 202 -9.65 3.51 6.52
N VAL A 203 -9.77 2.36 5.82
CA VAL A 203 -9.86 2.30 4.37
C VAL A 203 -11.01 3.15 3.82
N ASP A 204 -12.13 3.24 4.55
CA ASP A 204 -13.28 4.06 4.14
C ASP A 204 -12.94 5.55 4.22
N ARG A 205 -12.32 5.99 5.32
CA ARG A 205 -11.87 7.38 5.45
C ARG A 205 -10.86 7.77 4.38
N LEU A 206 -9.94 6.87 4.05
CA LEU A 206 -8.95 7.11 2.99
C LEU A 206 -9.61 7.15 1.61
N SER A 207 -10.61 6.31 1.39
CA SER A 207 -11.45 6.30 0.19
C SER A 207 -12.18 7.64 0.00
N ASP A 208 -12.75 8.19 1.08
CA ASP A 208 -13.40 9.50 1.06
C ASP A 208 -12.41 10.64 0.75
N GLN A 209 -11.22 10.62 1.36
CA GLN A 209 -10.19 11.65 1.13
C GLN A 209 -9.65 11.66 -0.30
N LEU A 210 -9.56 10.48 -0.93
CA LEU A 210 -9.06 10.33 -2.29
C LEU A 210 -10.17 10.43 -3.34
N GLU A 211 -11.44 10.51 -2.93
CA GLU A 211 -12.62 10.37 -3.80
C GLU A 211 -12.45 9.17 -4.75
N SER A 212 -11.90 8.08 -4.24
CA SER A 212 -11.45 6.91 -5.00
C SER A 212 -11.65 5.66 -4.15
N GLY A 213 -11.87 4.51 -4.77
CA GLY A 213 -11.90 3.26 -4.02
C GLY A 213 -10.51 2.86 -3.55
N VAL A 214 -10.42 2.26 -2.37
CA VAL A 214 -9.16 1.87 -1.73
C VAL A 214 -9.26 0.45 -1.20
N ALA A 215 -8.19 -0.32 -1.35
CA ALA A 215 -8.08 -1.65 -0.77
C ALA A 215 -6.65 -1.94 -0.32
N ILE A 216 -6.53 -2.89 0.58
CA ILE A 216 -5.26 -3.44 1.05
C ILE A 216 -5.12 -4.85 0.50
N LEU A 217 -4.03 -5.10 -0.20
CA LEU A 217 -3.60 -6.43 -0.58
C LEU A 217 -2.47 -6.87 0.35
N SER A 218 -2.56 -8.07 0.92
CA SER A 218 -1.45 -8.70 1.63
C SER A 218 -1.00 -9.95 0.88
N ARG A 219 0.31 -10.21 0.93
CA ARG A 219 0.89 -11.43 0.39
C ARG A 219 0.45 -12.62 1.26
N GLN A 220 0.22 -13.76 0.62
CA GLN A 220 0.03 -15.06 1.25
C GLN A 220 1.31 -15.86 1.07
N ASP A 221 2.07 -16.05 2.15
CA ASP A 221 3.22 -16.94 2.12
C ASP A 221 2.75 -18.40 1.94
N GLY A 222 3.45 -19.18 1.11
CA GLY A 222 3.13 -20.59 0.81
C GLY A 222 2.39 -20.82 -0.52
N VAL A 223 1.94 -19.77 -1.20
CA VAL A 223 1.44 -19.83 -2.59
C VAL A 223 2.53 -19.21 -3.48
N GLY A 224 3.05 -19.97 -4.46
CA GLY A 224 4.25 -19.61 -5.22
C GLY A 224 4.26 -18.20 -5.85
N GLU A 225 5.45 -17.72 -6.22
CA GLU A 225 5.68 -16.39 -6.82
C GLU A 225 4.83 -16.17 -8.09
N GLY A 226 3.64 -15.61 -7.93
CA GLY A 226 2.70 -15.30 -9.00
C GLY A 226 1.52 -14.49 -8.47
N SER A 227 0.74 -13.86 -9.35
CA SER A 227 -0.40 -12.99 -8.98
C SER A 227 -1.48 -13.65 -8.11
N GLY A 228 -1.45 -14.98 -7.96
CA GLY A 228 -2.29 -15.74 -7.03
C GLY A 228 -1.84 -15.73 -5.57
N SER A 229 -0.75 -15.02 -5.22
CA SER A 229 -0.25 -14.90 -3.85
C SER A 229 -0.76 -13.65 -3.11
N TRP A 230 -1.69 -12.88 -3.67
CA TRP A 230 -2.20 -11.66 -3.06
C TRP A 230 -3.68 -11.79 -2.68
N ARG A 231 -4.04 -11.36 -1.47
CA ARG A 231 -5.41 -11.37 -0.97
C ARG A 231 -5.84 -9.98 -0.51
N VAL A 232 -7.09 -9.63 -0.81
CA VAL A 232 -7.75 -8.47 -0.23
C VAL A 232 -7.93 -8.70 1.27
N THR A 233 -7.25 -7.89 2.08
CA THR A 233 -7.39 -7.92 3.54
C THR A 233 -8.42 -6.92 4.04
N ASP A 234 -8.58 -5.82 3.31
CA ASP A 234 -9.57 -4.79 3.60
C ASP A 234 -9.88 -3.99 2.33
N SER A 235 -11.08 -3.41 2.22
CA SER A 235 -11.50 -2.66 1.04
C SER A 235 -12.71 -1.76 1.29
N SER A 236 -12.71 -0.55 0.72
CA SER A 236 -13.87 0.35 0.77
C SER A 236 -15.02 -0.08 -0.15
N GLN A 237 -14.73 -0.88 -1.19
CA GLN A 237 -15.77 -1.42 -2.08
C GLN A 237 -15.41 -2.83 -2.56
N LYS A 238 -16.41 -3.66 -2.80
CA LYS A 238 -16.22 -5.06 -3.25
C LYS A 238 -15.69 -5.21 -4.67
N LEU A 239 -15.60 -4.13 -5.44
CA LEU A 239 -15.18 -4.15 -6.84
C LEU A 239 -13.77 -4.77 -7.02
N ILE A 240 -12.87 -4.58 -6.05
CA ILE A 240 -11.52 -5.14 -6.07
C ILE A 240 -11.52 -6.68 -6.04
N ASP A 241 -12.52 -7.31 -5.42
CA ASP A 241 -12.60 -8.77 -5.31
C ASP A 241 -12.76 -9.43 -6.69
N ASP A 242 -13.54 -8.79 -7.57
CA ASP A 242 -13.73 -9.21 -8.95
C ASP A 242 -12.42 -9.12 -9.75
N TRP A 243 -11.65 -8.04 -9.56
CA TRP A 243 -10.36 -7.87 -10.26
C TRP A 243 -9.29 -8.83 -9.75
N VAL A 244 -9.24 -9.10 -8.44
CA VAL A 244 -8.31 -10.07 -7.85
C VAL A 244 -8.64 -11.48 -8.34
N SER A 245 -9.93 -11.89 -8.27
CA SER A 245 -10.36 -13.23 -8.70
C SER A 245 -10.10 -13.49 -10.19
N ARG A 246 -10.17 -12.46 -11.04
CA ARG A 246 -9.89 -12.55 -12.47
C ARG A 246 -8.43 -12.30 -12.85
N ARG A 247 -7.53 -12.11 -11.87
CA ARG A 247 -6.11 -11.79 -12.08
C ARG A 247 -5.90 -10.53 -12.94
N GLN A 248 -6.80 -9.55 -12.82
CA GLN A 248 -6.72 -8.27 -13.52
C GLN A 248 -5.96 -7.21 -12.70
N VAL A 249 -5.70 -7.47 -11.42
CA VAL A 249 -4.82 -6.62 -10.61
C VAL A 249 -3.39 -6.72 -11.15
N PRO A 250 -2.72 -5.57 -11.39
CA PRO A 250 -1.34 -5.56 -11.82
C PRO A 250 -0.41 -6.35 -10.91
N VAL A 251 0.66 -6.87 -11.50
CA VAL A 251 1.74 -7.49 -10.73
C VAL A 251 2.28 -6.47 -9.74
N VAL A 252 2.24 -6.80 -8.46
CA VAL A 252 2.85 -5.98 -7.41
C VAL A 252 4.36 -6.02 -7.62
N HIS A 253 4.92 -4.90 -8.06
CA HIS A 253 6.36 -4.67 -8.15
C HIS A 253 6.86 -3.94 -6.91
N ASP A 254 8.18 -3.81 -6.75
CA ASP A 254 8.79 -3.06 -5.65
C ASP A 254 8.71 -1.52 -5.83
N ARG A 255 7.94 -1.06 -6.83
CA ARG A 255 7.68 0.35 -7.11
C ARG A 255 6.21 0.59 -7.42
N THR A 256 5.75 1.82 -7.20
CA THR A 256 4.41 2.25 -7.62
C THR A 256 4.19 1.98 -9.10
N ASN A 257 3.05 1.39 -9.43
CA ASN A 257 2.67 1.08 -10.80
C ASN A 257 1.16 1.26 -10.98
N TRP A 258 0.72 1.46 -12.21
CA TRP A 258 -0.69 1.59 -12.53
C TRP A 258 -1.10 0.80 -13.77
N SER A 259 -2.40 0.52 -13.86
CA SER A 259 -3.02 -0.01 -15.07
C SER A 259 -4.43 0.55 -15.22
N VAL A 260 -4.95 0.45 -16.44
CA VAL A 260 -6.38 0.66 -16.69
C VAL A 260 -7.05 -0.71 -16.76
N VAL A 261 -8.10 -0.92 -15.98
CA VAL A 261 -8.92 -2.12 -16.00
C VAL A 261 -10.38 -1.76 -16.29
N GLN A 262 -11.16 -2.75 -16.74
CA GLN A 262 -12.59 -2.60 -16.93
C GLN A 262 -13.37 -3.28 -15.80
N GLY A 263 -14.41 -2.61 -15.32
CA GLY A 263 -15.42 -3.19 -14.46
C GLY A 263 -16.43 -4.03 -15.25
N ASN A 264 -17.20 -4.84 -14.52
CA ASN A 264 -18.30 -5.63 -15.10
C ASN A 264 -19.47 -4.77 -15.60
N ASP A 265 -19.51 -3.52 -15.16
CA ASP A 265 -20.47 -2.48 -15.52
C ASP A 265 -20.08 -1.74 -16.82
N GLY A 266 -18.98 -2.13 -17.48
CA GLY A 266 -18.47 -1.48 -18.68
C GLY A 266 -17.68 -0.19 -18.39
N ARG A 267 -17.49 0.18 -17.12
CA ARG A 267 -16.70 1.34 -16.74
C ARG A 267 -15.21 1.05 -16.76
N GLY A 268 -14.41 2.08 -17.00
CA GLY A 268 -12.96 1.98 -16.96
C GLY A 268 -12.39 2.61 -15.71
N TYR A 269 -11.44 1.93 -15.07
CA TYR A 269 -10.84 2.36 -13.82
C TYR A 269 -9.32 2.44 -13.95
N LEU A 270 -8.73 3.52 -13.44
CA LEU A 270 -7.29 3.62 -13.22
C LEU A 270 -6.97 2.98 -11.88
N LEU A 271 -6.22 1.87 -11.87
CA LEU A 271 -5.73 1.22 -10.66
C LEU A 271 -4.28 1.62 -10.43
N THR A 272 -4.01 2.18 -9.26
CA THR A 272 -2.66 2.47 -8.78
C THR A 272 -2.34 1.51 -7.63
N LEU A 273 -1.18 0.85 -7.69
CA LEU A 273 -0.64 0.07 -6.59
C LEU A 273 0.55 0.76 -5.97
N ILE A 274 0.53 0.83 -4.65
CA ILE A 274 1.62 1.36 -3.84
C ILE A 274 2.14 0.21 -2.97
N PRO A 275 3.30 -0.36 -3.30
CA PRO A 275 3.85 -1.49 -2.57
C PRO A 275 4.37 -1.07 -1.19
N LEU A 276 4.22 -1.97 -0.23
CA LEU A 276 4.71 -1.84 1.14
C LEU A 276 5.68 -2.98 1.41
N SER A 277 6.91 -2.62 1.77
CA SER A 277 7.97 -3.57 2.10
C SER A 277 8.08 -3.69 3.61
N ARG A 278 8.43 -4.90 4.09
CA ARG A 278 8.66 -5.14 5.52
C ARG A 278 9.90 -4.36 5.98
N ALA A 279 9.88 -3.87 7.21
CA ALA A 279 11.05 -3.31 7.87
C ALA A 279 12.20 -4.33 7.92
N GLY A 280 13.41 -3.89 7.59
CA GLY A 280 14.61 -4.74 7.60
C GLY A 280 14.76 -5.68 6.41
N ASP A 281 13.90 -5.62 5.39
CA ASP A 281 14.13 -6.35 4.14
C ASP A 281 15.02 -5.54 3.19
N ASP A 282 16.30 -5.93 3.09
CA ASP A 282 17.28 -5.30 2.19
C ASP A 282 16.86 -5.35 0.71
N ARG A 283 16.03 -6.33 0.33
CA ARG A 283 15.52 -6.44 -1.05
C ARG A 283 14.28 -5.59 -1.30
N SER A 284 13.74 -4.95 -0.26
CA SER A 284 12.52 -4.14 -0.33
C SER A 284 11.33 -4.86 -0.99
N ARG A 285 11.23 -6.18 -0.84
CA ARG A 285 10.15 -6.95 -1.46
C ARG A 285 8.82 -6.57 -0.85
N ALA A 286 7.84 -6.33 -1.71
CA ALA A 286 6.49 -6.04 -1.27
C ALA A 286 5.91 -7.24 -0.48
N VAL A 287 5.38 -6.94 0.71
CA VAL A 287 4.61 -7.86 1.56
C VAL A 287 3.14 -7.46 1.64
N ALA A 288 2.86 -6.19 1.36
CA ALA A 288 1.52 -5.64 1.17
C ALA A 288 1.53 -4.63 0.02
N ALA A 289 0.34 -4.26 -0.46
CA ALA A 289 0.15 -3.16 -1.39
C ALA A 289 -1.16 -2.44 -1.08
N VAL A 290 -1.14 -1.11 -1.16
CA VAL A 290 -2.37 -0.31 -1.17
C VAL A 290 -2.78 -0.14 -2.62
N VAL A 291 -4.01 -0.53 -2.94
CA VAL A 291 -4.61 -0.35 -4.25
C VAL A 291 -5.59 0.80 -4.16
N VAL A 292 -5.43 1.78 -5.05
CA VAL A 292 -6.36 2.89 -5.22
C VAL A 292 -6.95 2.80 -6.62
N TRP A 293 -8.26 2.89 -6.77
CA TRP A 293 -8.90 2.94 -8.09
C TRP A 293 -9.84 4.12 -8.25
N LYS A 294 -9.73 4.77 -9.41
CA LYS A 294 -10.58 5.91 -9.79
C LYS A 294 -11.31 5.61 -11.09
N ASP A 295 -12.60 5.95 -11.12
CA ASP A 295 -13.40 5.87 -12.34
C ASP A 295 -12.89 6.91 -13.34
N ILE A 296 -12.40 6.43 -14.49
CA ILE A 296 -11.89 7.24 -15.59
C ILE A 296 -12.75 7.07 -16.86
N THR A 297 -13.97 6.54 -16.75
CA THR A 297 -14.84 6.23 -17.89
C THR A 297 -15.04 7.45 -18.79
N ALA A 298 -15.34 8.61 -18.21
CA ALA A 298 -15.49 9.86 -18.96
C ALA A 298 -14.20 10.30 -19.67
N GLN A 299 -13.02 10.01 -19.10
CA GLN A 299 -11.73 10.30 -19.74
C GLN A 299 -11.48 9.36 -20.93
N LEU A 300 -11.85 8.09 -20.79
CA LEU A 300 -11.77 7.10 -21.88
C LEU A 300 -12.72 7.44 -23.02
N GLU A 301 -13.98 7.77 -22.72
CA GLU A 301 -14.96 8.19 -23.73
C GLU A 301 -14.52 9.45 -24.48
N ARG A 302 -13.96 10.44 -23.75
CA ARG A 302 -13.41 11.66 -24.36
C ARG A 302 -12.24 11.33 -25.28
N ARG A 303 -11.36 10.41 -24.88
CA ARG A 303 -10.25 9.95 -25.72
C ARG A 303 -10.75 9.27 -27.00
N ASP A 304 -11.75 8.41 -26.90
CA ASP A 304 -12.31 7.71 -28.06
C ASP A 304 -12.95 8.71 -29.04
N ALA A 305 -13.66 9.73 -28.53
CA ALA A 305 -14.18 10.82 -29.34
C ALA A 305 -13.08 11.63 -30.04
N LEU A 306 -11.97 11.92 -29.33
CA LEU A 306 -10.81 12.61 -29.89
C LEU A 306 -10.17 11.81 -31.02
N ILE A 307 -10.00 10.50 -30.84
CA ILE A 307 -9.47 9.60 -31.88
C ILE A 307 -10.33 9.71 -33.15
N VAL A 308 -11.65 9.57 -33.02
CA VAL A 308 -12.58 9.70 -34.16
C VAL A 308 -12.44 11.07 -34.84
N SER A 309 -12.36 12.14 -34.05
CA SER A 309 -12.18 13.50 -34.58
C SER A 309 -10.86 13.67 -35.35
N THR A 310 -9.77 13.06 -34.85
CA THR A 310 -8.45 13.10 -35.48
C THR A 310 -8.45 12.34 -36.82
N TRP A 311 -9.11 11.19 -36.87
CA TRP A 311 -9.34 10.45 -38.12
C TRP A 311 -10.12 11.29 -39.14
N LEU A 312 -11.23 11.90 -38.73
CA LEU A 312 -12.04 12.74 -39.61
C LEU A 312 -11.26 13.96 -40.12
N ARG A 313 -10.52 14.65 -39.24
CA ARG A 313 -9.74 15.84 -39.60
C ARG A 313 -8.71 15.52 -40.68
N TRP A 314 -7.93 14.46 -40.50
CA TRP A 314 -6.91 14.08 -41.47
C TRP A 314 -7.48 13.44 -42.73
N GLY A 315 -8.59 12.69 -42.62
CA GLY A 315 -9.32 12.16 -43.77
C GLY A 315 -9.90 13.27 -44.66
N VAL A 316 -10.53 14.28 -44.07
CA VAL A 316 -11.05 15.45 -44.81
C VAL A 316 -9.91 16.27 -45.41
N ALA A 317 -8.81 16.47 -44.68
CA ALA A 317 -7.64 17.18 -45.20
C ALA A 317 -7.02 16.46 -46.41
N TRP A 318 -6.96 15.12 -46.38
CA TRP A 318 -6.52 14.31 -47.52
C TRP A 318 -7.48 14.44 -48.72
N LEU A 319 -8.80 14.33 -48.51
CA LEU A 319 -9.78 14.49 -49.58
C LEU A 319 -9.70 15.87 -50.25
N ASN A 320 -9.51 16.94 -49.47
CA ASN A 320 -9.36 18.30 -50.02
C ASN A 320 -8.04 18.50 -50.77
N ALA A 321 -6.99 17.71 -50.46
CA ALA A 321 -5.71 17.79 -51.13
C ALA A 321 -5.65 16.92 -52.41
N GLU A 322 -6.49 15.89 -52.50
CA GLU A 322 -6.70 15.07 -53.70
C GLU A 322 -7.64 15.74 -54.74
N ALA A 323 -8.58 16.59 -54.28
CA ALA A 323 -9.57 17.30 -55.11
C ALA A 323 -8.98 18.49 -55.88
#